data_AF-A0A3N0BSR8-F1
#
_entry.id   AF-A0A3N0BSR8-F1
#
_cell.length_a   1.000
_cell.length_b   1.000
_cell.length_c   1.000
_cell.angle_alpha   90.00
_cell.angle_beta   90.00
_cell.angle_gamma   90.00
#
_symmetry.space_group_name_H-M   'P 1'
#
loop_
_entity.id
_entity.type
_entity.pdbx_description
1 polymer ?
#
loop_
_entity_poly.entity_id
_entity_poly.type
_entity_poly.pdbx_seq_one_letter_code
_entity_poly.pdbx_strand_id
1 'polypeptide(L)' 'MAIKIMICDDEMDILDVTGMILEDAGYEVISVSDSLKAEEVFKTEMPDLLLIDCGCLVFLVIKLLLH' A
#
# COMPACT_ATOMS: atom_id res chain seq x y z
N MET A 1 0.63 -9.13 -16.37
CA MET A 1 0.96 -7.89 -15.64
C MET A 1 0.88 -8.25 -14.18
N ALA A 2 1.98 -8.09 -13.43
CA ALA A 2 1.94 -8.24 -11.98
C ALA A 2 1.17 -7.05 -11.42
N ILE A 3 0.21 -7.30 -10.53
CA ILE A 3 -0.55 -6.24 -9.85
C ILE A 3 0.37 -5.68 -8.76
N LYS A 4 0.51 -4.36 -8.74
CA LYS A 4 1.38 -3.65 -7.79
C LYS A 4 0.54 -3.12 -6.63
N ILE A 5 0.86 -3.54 -5.42
CA ILE A 5 0.13 -3.22 -4.20
C ILE A 5 1.02 -2.40 -3.28
N MET A 6 0.57 -1.21 -2.91
CA MET A 6 1.23 -0.41 -1.89
C MET A 6 0.58 -0.68 -0.54
N ILE A 7 1.38 -0.93 0.47
CA ILE A 7 0.95 -1.14 1.86
C ILE A 7 1.53 -0.04 2.74
N CYS A 8 0.75 0.51 3.66
CA CYS A 8 1.16 1.59 4.54
C CYS A 8 0.60 1.39 5.94
N ASP A 9 1.50 1.34 6.92
CA ASP A 9 1.20 1.01 8.31
C ASP A 9 2.28 1.67 9.19
N ASP A 10 1.93 2.10 10.41
CA ASP A 10 2.92 2.58 11.38
C ASP A 10 3.65 1.44 12.11
N GLU A 11 3.09 0.23 12.07
CA GLU A 11 3.70 -0.98 12.62
C GLU A 11 4.54 -1.73 11.56
N MET A 12 5.87 -1.66 11.68
CA MET A 12 6.79 -2.33 10.75
C MET A 12 6.61 -3.86 10.70
N ASP A 13 6.30 -4.49 11.84
CA ASP A 13 6.08 -5.93 11.89
C ASP A 13 4.88 -6.36 11.03
N ILE A 14 3.82 -5.54 10.98
CA ILE A 14 2.63 -5.78 10.15
C ILE A 14 2.94 -5.53 8.68
N LEU A 15 3.71 -4.48 8.35
CA LEU A 15 4.18 -4.24 6.98
C LEU A 15 4.96 -5.41 6.42
N ASP A 16 5.92 -5.93 7.20
CA ASP A 16 6.78 -7.02 6.74
C ASP A 16 5.98 -8.31 6.52
N VAL A 17 5.10 -8.66 7.46
CA VAL A 17 4.23 -9.85 7.32
C VAL A 17 3.29 -9.71 6.14
N THR A 18 2.63 -8.57 6.00
CA THR A 18 1.68 -8.31 4.91
C THR A 18 2.39 -8.29 3.56
N GLY A 19 3.57 -7.69 3.50
CA GLY A 19 4.40 -7.67 2.30
C GLY A 19 4.81 -9.07 1.87
N MET A 20 5.33 -9.87 2.79
CA MET A 20 5.70 -11.26 2.50
C MET A 20 4.51 -12.09 1.96
N ILE A 21 3.32 -11.94 2.54
CA ILE A 21 2.12 -12.68 2.08
C ILE A 21 1.74 -12.29 0.65
N LEU A 22 1.78 -10.99 0.34
CA LEU A 22 1.41 -10.48 -0.97
C LEU A 22 2.47 -10.81 -2.03
N GLU A 23 3.75 -10.75 -1.68
CA GLU A 23 4.85 -11.19 -2.55
C GLU A 23 4.76 -12.69 -2.85
N ASP A 24 4.47 -13.54 -1.84
CA ASP A 24 4.27 -14.99 -2.03
C ASP A 24 3.06 -15.30 -2.92
N ALA A 25 2.02 -14.46 -2.87
CA ALA A 25 0.88 -14.52 -3.78
C ALA A 25 1.20 -14.06 -5.22
N GLY A 26 2.42 -13.56 -5.48
CA GLY A 26 2.89 -13.14 -6.80
C GLY A 26 2.61 -11.69 -7.16
N TYR A 27 2.33 -10.84 -6.15
CA TYR A 27 2.16 -9.40 -6.32
C TYR A 27 3.48 -8.64 -6.14
N GLU A 28 3.58 -7.47 -6.76
CA GLU A 28 4.67 -6.54 -6.47
C GLU A 28 4.24 -5.66 -5.30
N VAL A 29 5.01 -5.63 -4.21
CA VAL A 29 4.62 -4.90 -3.00
C VAL A 29 5.50 -3.68 -2.78
N ILE A 30 4.88 -2.56 -2.38
CA ILE A 30 5.57 -1.34 -1.95
C ILE A 30 5.17 -1.05 -0.51
N SER A 31 6.09 -1.21 0.44
CA SER A 31 5.86 -0.89 1.84
C SER A 31 6.26 0.56 2.17
N VAL A 32 5.35 1.29 2.82
CA VAL A 32 5.59 2.67 3.24
C VAL A 32 5.14 2.85 4.68
N SER A 33 6.08 3.05 5.61
CA SER A 33 5.74 3.29 7.01
C SER A 33 5.44 4.77 7.33
N ASP A 34 5.66 5.67 6.37
CA ASP A 34 5.52 7.11 6.54
C ASP A 34 4.37 7.63 5.69
N SER A 35 3.26 7.98 6.35
CA SER A 35 2.04 8.46 5.71
C SER A 35 2.25 9.77 4.93
N LEU A 36 3.27 10.58 5.25
CA LEU A 36 3.59 11.79 4.48
C LEU A 36 4.29 11.46 3.15
N LYS A 37 5.09 10.39 3.13
CA LYS A 37 5.74 9.90 1.90
C LYS A 37 4.80 9.03 1.07
N ALA A 38 3.77 8.46 1.69
CA ALA A 38 2.82 7.59 1.02
C ALA A 38 2.18 8.25 -0.21
N GLU A 39 1.82 9.54 -0.14
CA GLU A 39 1.25 10.25 -1.28
C GLU A 39 2.24 10.46 -2.43
N GLU A 40 3.49 10.79 -2.12
CA GLU A 40 4.56 10.99 -3.11
C GLU A 40 4.92 9.66 -3.81
N VAL A 41 5.06 8.59 -3.03
CA VAL A 41 5.31 7.23 -3.53
C VAL A 41 4.13 6.77 -4.38
N PHE A 42 2.89 6.99 -3.93
CA PHE A 42 1.71 6.66 -4.71
C PHE A 42 1.69 7.37 -6.07
N LYS A 43 2.02 8.66 -6.12
CA LYS A 43 2.07 9.44 -7.37
C LYS A 43 3.19 8.99 -8.31
N THR A 44 4.29 8.48 -7.76
CA THR A 44 5.47 8.06 -8.52
C THR A 44 5.35 6.63 -9.03
N GLU A 45 4.96 5.71 -8.15
CA GLU A 45 4.88 4.28 -8.43
C GLU A 45 3.56 3.86 -9.06
N MET A 46 2.49 4.66 -8.89
CA MET A 46 1.14 4.39 -9.38
C MET A 46 0.68 2.94 -9.13
N PRO A 47 0.62 2.51 -7.85
CA PRO A 47 0.18 1.16 -7.52
C PRO A 47 -1.30 0.95 -7.92
N ASP A 48 -1.65 -0.29 -8.29
CA ASP A 48 -3.01 -0.70 -8.62
C ASP A 48 -3.92 -0.75 -7.39
N LEU A 49 -3.33 -1.01 -6.21
CA LEU A 49 -4.03 -1.10 -4.94
C LEU A 49 -3.20 -0.42 -3.84
N LEU A 50 -3.88 0.29 -2.94
CA LEU A 50 -3.28 0.87 -1.73
C LEU A 50 -4.01 0.31 -0.50
N LEU A 51 -3.26 -0.34 0.39
CA LEU A 51 -3.71 -0.81 1.70
C LEU A 51 -3.08 0.11 2.74
N ILE A 52 -3.91 0.84 3.49
CA ILE A 52 -3.47 1.65 4.63
C ILE A 52 -4.12 1.06 5.88
N ASP A 53 -3.33 0.67 6.86
CA ASP A 53 -3.81 0.50 8.23
C ASP A 53 -3.49 1.76 9.03
N CYS A 54 -4.53 2.45 9.42
CA CYS A 54 -4.48 3.56 10.36
C CYS A 54 -5.71 3.36 11.21
N GLY A 55 -5.55 3.26 12.54
CA GLY A 55 -6.66 3.15 13.50
C GLY A 55 -7.66 4.33 13.49
N CYS A 56 -7.55 5.24 12.53
CA CYS A 56 -8.45 6.34 12.26
C CYS A 56 -9.02 6.20 10.84
N LEU A 57 -10.27 5.74 10.75
CA LEU A 57 -11.15 5.73 9.56
C LEU A 57 -10.51 5.30 8.22
N VAL A 58 -10.68 4.03 7.89
CA VAL A 58 -10.80 3.42 6.54
C VAL A 58 -10.61 4.40 5.37
N PHE A 59 -9.38 4.52 4.87
CA PHE A 59 -9.08 5.07 3.53
C PHE A 59 -9.05 3.94 2.47
N LEU A 60 -9.95 2.98 2.58
CA LEU A 60 -10.31 2.15 1.43
C LEU A 60 -11.14 3.05 0.51
N VAL A 61 -10.64 3.42 -0.70
CA VAL A 61 -11.39 3.75 -1.95
C VAL A 61 -10.70 4.78 -2.89
N ILE A 62 -9.77 5.65 -2.47
CA ILE A 62 -9.48 6.88 -3.27
C ILE A 62 -8.52 6.73 -4.47
N LYS A 63 -8.46 5.59 -5.14
CA LYS A 63 -8.00 5.57 -6.54
C LYS A 63 -8.64 4.51 -7.43
N LEU A 64 -9.82 4.02 -7.04
CA LEU A 64 -10.78 3.52 -8.02
C LEU A 64 -11.46 4.70 -8.80
N LEU A 65 -11.08 5.95 -8.49
CA LEU A 65 -11.77 7.18 -8.86
C LEU A 65 -10.80 8.34 -9.21
N LEU A 66 -9.85 8.13 -10.12
CA LEU A 66 -9.36 9.25 -10.93
C LEU A 66 -9.59 8.95 -12.41
N HIS A 67 -10.89 8.99 -12.75
CA HIS A 67 -11.37 9.80 -13.87
C HIS A 67 -11.23 11.28 -13.50
#